data_AF-A0A538HXJ9-F1
#
_entry.id   AF-A0A538HXJ9-F1
#
_cell.length_a   1.000
_cell.length_b   1.000
_cell.length_c   1.000
_cell.angle_alpha   90.00
_cell.angle_beta   90.00
_cell.angle_gamma   90.00
#
_symmetry.space_group_name_H-M   'P 1'
#
loop_
_entity.id
_entity.type
_entity.pdbx_description
1 polymer ?
#
loop_
_entity_poly.entity_id
_entity_poly.type
_entity_poly.pdbx_seq_one_letter_code
_entity_poly.pdbx_strand_id
1 'polypeptide(L)'
;MGRAAALLAIVVALAAYDSLHARLWNASDWGDVAFIAVVLIPLSFSIIWFLLPLRTARGLLPAGAALGVLTYALHVAGWHTPENLVKLCAVALIGFWFLGYFETAAWVVLVALIIPWVDAYSVWRGPTKVIVTHHEHVFTALSYAFPIPGEHTAANLGVPDLLFFSLFLGAAARFRLRTGLTWVALTLSFGVTIAAAVAFKLAGLPALPLLSLGFLLPNADLLWTRLRAERAAADDAPGP
;
A
#
# COMPACT_ATOMS: atom_id res chain seq x y z
N MET A 1 27.18 4.33 -3.70
CA MET A 1 26.48 3.04 -3.48
C MET A 1 25.13 3.09 -4.17
N GLY A 2 24.83 2.17 -5.08
CA GLY A 2 23.69 2.28 -6.01
C GLY A 2 22.32 1.94 -5.39
N ARG A 3 21.23 2.45 -5.98
CA ARG A 3 19.83 2.14 -5.59
C ARG A 3 19.55 0.63 -5.49
N ALA A 4 20.17 -0.16 -6.36
CA ALA A 4 20.06 -1.62 -6.34
C ALA A 4 20.66 -2.25 -5.07
N ALA A 5 21.78 -1.72 -4.57
CA ALA A 5 22.39 -2.21 -3.33
C ALA A 5 21.52 -1.89 -2.11
N ALA A 6 20.89 -0.70 -2.08
CA ALA A 6 19.94 -0.34 -1.03
C ALA A 6 18.69 -1.23 -1.05
N LEU A 7 18.13 -1.49 -2.25
CA LEU A 7 17.00 -2.40 -2.40
C LEU A 7 17.36 -3.82 -1.95
N LEU A 8 18.53 -4.33 -2.35
CA LEU A 8 19.03 -5.64 -1.92
C LEU A 8 19.17 -5.70 -0.40
N ALA A 9 19.73 -4.66 0.23
CA ALA A 9 19.87 -4.59 1.67
C ALA A 9 18.51 -4.64 2.39
N ILE A 10 17.50 -3.96 1.87
CA ILE A 10 16.13 -4.00 2.40
C ILE A 10 15.53 -5.41 2.28
N VAL A 11 15.65 -6.03 1.10
CA VAL A 11 15.15 -7.40 0.87
C VAL A 11 15.83 -8.39 1.81
N VAL A 12 17.15 -8.30 1.97
CA VAL A 12 17.91 -9.15 2.89
C VAL A 12 17.49 -8.89 4.35
N ALA A 13 17.29 -7.64 4.75
CA ALA A 13 16.82 -7.30 6.09
C ALA A 13 15.43 -7.87 6.39
N LEU A 14 14.49 -7.78 5.43
CA LEU A 14 13.15 -8.35 5.56
C LEU A 14 13.18 -9.88 5.61
N ALA A 15 14.01 -10.53 4.79
CA ALA A 15 14.18 -11.98 4.82
C ALA A 15 14.82 -12.45 6.13
N ALA A 16 15.84 -11.73 6.63
CA ALA A 16 16.44 -12.01 7.91
C ALA A 16 15.44 -11.85 9.05
N TYR A 17 14.66 -10.77 9.07
CA TYR A 17 13.61 -10.54 10.06
C TYR A 17 12.57 -11.67 10.04
N ASP A 18 12.08 -12.05 8.87
CA ASP A 18 11.09 -13.14 8.75
C ASP A 18 11.65 -14.49 9.22
N SER A 19 12.93 -14.80 9.01
CA SER A 19 13.53 -16.03 9.56
C SER A 19 13.74 -15.99 11.08
N LEU A 20 13.88 -14.80 11.66
CA LEU A 20 14.26 -14.61 13.06
C LEU A 20 13.11 -14.19 13.96
N HIS A 21 11.99 -13.69 13.42
CA HIS A 21 10.92 -13.05 14.20
C HIS A 21 10.36 -13.95 15.32
N ALA A 22 10.24 -15.26 15.07
CA ALA A 22 9.77 -16.23 16.05
C ALA A 22 10.74 -16.44 17.23
N ARG A 23 11.99 -16.00 17.11
CA ARG A 23 13.03 -16.04 18.16
C ARG A 23 13.30 -14.67 18.78
N LEU A 24 12.60 -13.63 18.33
CA LEU A 24 12.77 -12.28 18.86
C LEU A 24 12.04 -12.13 20.21
N TRP A 25 12.10 -10.90 20.75
CA TRP A 25 11.40 -10.54 21.97
C TRP A 25 9.90 -10.85 21.88
N ASN A 26 9.30 -11.08 23.04
CA ASN A 26 7.86 -11.05 23.22
C ASN A 26 7.56 -9.78 24.01
N ALA A 27 7.33 -8.67 23.28
CA ALA A 27 7.12 -7.36 23.89
C ALA A 27 5.66 -7.21 24.34
N SER A 28 5.33 -6.08 24.98
CA SER A 28 3.92 -5.72 25.17
C SER A 28 3.28 -5.39 23.81
N ASP A 29 1.97 -5.60 23.66
CA ASP A 29 1.19 -5.30 22.45
C ASP A 29 1.56 -3.94 21.79
N TRP A 30 1.73 -2.89 22.60
CA TRP A 30 2.10 -1.55 22.12
C TRP A 30 3.52 -1.44 21.57
N GLY A 31 4.45 -2.25 22.09
CA GLY A 31 5.81 -2.35 21.60
C GLY A 31 5.86 -2.99 20.22
N ASP A 32 5.06 -4.04 20.01
CA ASP A 32 4.95 -4.70 18.70
C ASP A 32 4.24 -3.81 17.68
N VAL A 33 3.16 -3.12 18.07
CA VAL A 33 2.52 -2.10 17.24
C VAL A 33 3.51 -1.00 16.83
N ALA A 34 4.29 -0.48 17.77
CA ALA A 34 5.27 0.56 17.49
C ALA A 34 6.36 0.06 16.52
N PHE A 35 6.88 -1.15 16.73
CA PHE A 35 7.88 -1.74 15.84
C PHE A 35 7.33 -1.96 14.42
N ILE A 36 6.12 -2.53 14.31
CA ILE A 36 5.48 -2.76 13.00
C ILE A 36 5.24 -1.43 12.29
N ALA A 37 4.66 -0.44 12.99
CA ALA A 37 4.32 0.86 12.43
C ALA A 37 5.53 1.70 12.02
N VAL A 38 6.61 1.68 12.81
CA VAL A 38 7.76 2.60 12.66
C VAL A 38 8.95 1.94 11.96
N VAL A 39 9.03 0.61 11.93
CA VAL A 39 10.15 -0.11 11.32
C VAL A 39 9.68 -0.96 10.16
N LEU A 40 8.80 -1.93 10.41
CA LEU A 40 8.50 -2.96 9.42
C LEU A 40 7.71 -2.42 8.22
N ILE A 41 6.64 -1.65 8.47
CA ILE A 41 5.83 -1.02 7.42
C ILE A 41 6.66 -0.06 6.56
N PRO A 42 7.42 0.91 7.12
CA PRO A 42 8.31 1.76 6.33
C PRO A 42 9.36 0.98 5.56
N LEU A 43 9.94 -0.07 6.16
CA LEU A 43 10.95 -0.89 5.48
C LEU A 43 10.37 -1.63 4.27
N SER A 44 9.20 -2.25 4.43
CA SER A 44 8.50 -2.90 3.32
C SER A 44 8.09 -1.89 2.24
N PHE A 45 7.47 -0.77 2.60
CA PHE A 45 7.03 0.22 1.61
C PHE A 45 8.15 1.05 0.98
N SER A 46 9.37 0.99 1.53
CA SER A 46 10.55 1.50 0.84
C SER A 46 10.79 0.76 -0.48
N ILE A 47 10.40 -0.51 -0.60
CA ILE A 47 10.46 -1.25 -1.89
C ILE A 47 9.67 -0.51 -2.97
N ILE A 48 8.42 -0.10 -2.67
CA ILE A 48 7.57 0.64 -3.61
C ILE A 48 8.22 1.98 -3.98
N TRP A 49 8.81 2.67 -3.00
CA TRP A 49 9.58 3.89 -3.25
C TRP A 49 10.75 3.67 -4.21
N PHE A 50 11.49 2.58 -4.05
CA PHE A 50 12.60 2.24 -4.93
C PHE A 50 12.14 1.86 -6.34
N LEU A 51 10.95 1.28 -6.48
CA LEU A 51 10.32 0.94 -7.76
C LEU A 51 9.75 2.15 -8.51
N LEU A 52 9.58 3.32 -7.87
CA LEU A 52 9.01 4.53 -8.51
C LEU A 52 9.60 4.91 -9.88
N PRO A 53 10.91 4.76 -10.17
CA PRO A 53 11.45 5.05 -11.50
C PRO A 53 10.85 4.18 -12.61
N LEU A 54 10.37 2.98 -12.26
CA LEU A 54 9.72 2.07 -13.21
C LEU A 54 8.30 2.51 -13.59
N ARG A 55 7.73 3.53 -12.92
CA ARG A 55 6.34 3.97 -13.18
C ARG A 55 6.07 4.41 -14.64
N THR A 56 7.11 4.74 -15.40
CA THR A 56 7.03 5.11 -16.82
C THR A 56 7.53 4.01 -17.76
N ALA A 57 7.95 2.87 -17.22
CA ALA A 57 8.39 1.75 -18.01
C ALA A 57 7.23 1.19 -18.84
N ARG A 58 7.54 0.66 -20.02
CA ARG A 58 6.58 -0.07 -20.84
C ARG A 58 6.47 -1.50 -20.31
N GLY A 59 5.29 -2.11 -20.42
CA GLY A 59 5.08 -3.50 -20.01
C GLY A 59 4.91 -3.72 -18.51
N LEU A 60 4.47 -2.69 -17.76
CA LEU A 60 4.18 -2.83 -16.33
C LEU A 60 3.09 -3.89 -16.04
N LEU A 61 2.05 -3.97 -16.88
CA LEU A 61 0.99 -4.97 -16.74
C LEU A 61 1.51 -6.41 -16.88
N PRO A 62 2.17 -6.82 -17.98
CA PRO A 62 2.67 -8.18 -18.10
C PRO A 62 3.74 -8.49 -17.04
N ALA A 63 4.57 -7.54 -16.63
CA ALA A 63 5.51 -7.73 -15.53
C ALA A 63 4.79 -7.96 -14.19
N GLY A 64 3.81 -7.13 -13.86
CA GLY A 64 2.98 -7.28 -12.67
C GLY A 64 2.20 -8.59 -12.66
N ALA A 65 1.64 -8.99 -13.81
CA ALA A 65 0.96 -10.27 -13.96
C ALA A 65 1.90 -11.47 -13.79
N ALA A 66 3.11 -11.42 -14.37
CA ALA A 66 4.13 -12.47 -14.20
C ALA A 66 4.55 -12.61 -12.73
N LEU A 67 4.73 -11.49 -12.02
CA LEU A 67 5.00 -11.51 -10.58
C LEU A 67 3.78 -12.01 -9.78
N GLY A 68 2.55 -11.73 -10.23
CA GLY A 68 1.32 -12.29 -9.65
C GLY A 68 1.27 -13.82 -9.77
N VAL A 69 1.62 -14.36 -10.93
CA VAL A 69 1.74 -15.82 -11.14
C VAL A 69 2.85 -16.41 -10.27
N LEU A 70 3.99 -15.73 -10.17
CA LEU A 70 5.09 -16.14 -9.29
C LEU A 70 4.67 -16.12 -7.82
N THR A 71 3.90 -15.11 -7.39
CA THR A 71 3.31 -15.03 -6.05
C THR A 71 2.45 -16.26 -5.78
N TYR A 72 1.57 -16.63 -6.72
CA TYR A 72 0.74 -17.82 -6.60
C TYR A 72 1.58 -19.11 -6.53
N ALA A 73 2.62 -19.24 -7.34
CA ALA A 73 3.52 -20.40 -7.31
C ALA A 73 4.25 -20.52 -5.95
N LEU A 74 4.72 -19.40 -5.39
CA LEU A 74 5.37 -19.36 -4.07
C LEU A 74 4.38 -19.67 -2.94
N HIS A 75 3.13 -19.21 -3.06
CA HIS A 75 2.06 -19.53 -2.14
C HIS A 75 1.80 -21.04 -2.09
N VAL A 76 1.67 -21.68 -3.26
CA VAL A 76 1.49 -23.15 -3.36
C VAL A 76 2.71 -23.91 -2.83
N ALA A 77 3.91 -23.35 -2.98
CA ALA A 77 5.14 -23.93 -2.43
C ALA A 77 5.30 -23.71 -0.91
N GLY A 78 4.43 -22.92 -0.27
CA GLY A 78 4.52 -22.59 1.17
C GLY A 78 5.64 -21.62 1.53
N TRP A 79 6.17 -20.88 0.55
CA TRP A 79 7.29 -19.94 0.77
C TRP A 79 6.76 -18.54 1.07
N HIS A 80 6.34 -18.31 2.32
CA HIS A 80 5.63 -17.10 2.73
C HIS A 80 6.41 -15.78 2.58
N THR A 81 7.70 -15.76 2.93
CA THR A 81 8.54 -14.54 2.81
C THR A 81 8.68 -14.05 1.36
N PRO A 82 9.16 -14.88 0.41
CA PRO A 82 9.28 -14.45 -0.96
C PRO A 82 7.90 -14.24 -1.60
N GLU A 83 6.87 -14.99 -1.19
CA GLU A 83 5.49 -14.73 -1.61
C GLU A 83 5.10 -13.28 -1.31
N ASN A 84 5.25 -12.83 -0.06
CA ASN A 84 4.90 -11.47 0.35
C ASN A 84 5.69 -10.42 -0.43
N LEU A 85 7.01 -10.57 -0.55
CA LEU A 85 7.86 -9.61 -1.28
C LEU A 85 7.49 -9.51 -2.77
N VAL A 86 7.25 -10.65 -3.42
CA VAL A 86 6.85 -10.68 -4.83
C VAL A 86 5.45 -10.11 -4.99
N LYS A 87 4.52 -10.39 -4.07
CA LYS A 87 3.16 -9.82 -4.04
C LYS A 87 3.19 -8.30 -3.98
N LEU A 88 4.04 -7.74 -3.10
CA LEU A 88 4.22 -6.30 -2.96
C LEU A 88 4.71 -5.66 -4.27
N CYS A 89 5.72 -6.25 -4.90
CA CYS A 89 6.24 -5.81 -6.19
C CYS A 89 5.17 -5.92 -7.29
N ALA A 90 4.44 -7.04 -7.37
CA ALA A 90 3.39 -7.28 -8.34
C ALA A 90 2.31 -6.20 -8.27
N VAL A 91 1.78 -5.95 -7.06
CA VAL A 91 0.73 -4.94 -6.84
C VAL A 91 1.25 -3.53 -7.12
N ALA A 92 2.49 -3.22 -6.76
CA ALA A 92 3.09 -1.91 -7.06
C ALA A 92 3.19 -1.65 -8.57
N LEU A 93 3.62 -2.64 -9.36
CA LEU A 93 3.68 -2.50 -10.82
C LEU A 93 2.30 -2.36 -11.44
N ILE A 94 1.31 -3.12 -10.95
CA ILE A 94 -0.08 -3.01 -11.39
C ILE A 94 -0.65 -1.62 -11.04
N GLY A 95 -0.36 -1.09 -9.85
CA GLY A 95 -0.75 0.26 -9.44
C GLY A 95 -0.13 1.35 -10.30
N PHE A 96 1.15 1.23 -10.66
CA PHE A 96 1.80 2.14 -11.60
C PHE A 96 1.26 2.04 -13.02
N TRP A 97 0.90 0.84 -13.47
CA TRP A 97 0.20 0.66 -14.74
C TRP A 97 -1.18 1.32 -14.70
N PHE A 98 -1.95 1.12 -13.63
CA PHE A 98 -3.27 1.69 -13.44
C PHE A 98 -3.24 3.22 -13.39
N LEU A 99 -2.19 3.80 -12.79
CA LEU A 99 -1.93 5.24 -12.83
C LEU A 99 -1.83 5.79 -14.26
N GLY A 100 -1.45 4.96 -15.25
CA GLY A 100 -1.38 5.34 -16.65
C GLY A 100 -2.71 5.85 -17.23
N TYR A 101 -3.85 5.41 -16.67
CA TYR A 101 -5.19 5.85 -17.07
C TYR A 101 -5.58 7.23 -16.52
N PHE A 102 -4.83 7.75 -15.54
CA PHE A 102 -5.13 9.05 -14.93
C PHE A 102 -4.48 10.18 -15.73
N GLU A 103 -5.33 10.88 -16.50
CA GLU A 103 -4.91 12.01 -17.34
C GLU A 103 -4.61 13.25 -16.50
N THR A 104 -5.44 13.54 -15.50
CA THR A 104 -5.37 14.75 -14.65
C THR A 104 -5.24 14.39 -13.17
N ALA A 105 -4.77 15.35 -12.36
CA ALA A 105 -4.70 15.17 -10.92
C ALA A 105 -6.12 15.10 -10.29
N ALA A 106 -7.11 15.73 -10.92
CA ALA A 106 -8.51 15.70 -10.50
C ALA A 106 -9.07 14.28 -10.37
N TRP A 107 -8.77 13.40 -11.33
CA TRP A 107 -9.22 11.99 -11.27
C TRP A 107 -8.66 11.27 -10.04
N VAL A 108 -7.39 11.50 -9.70
CA VAL A 108 -6.77 10.88 -8.51
C VAL A 108 -7.40 11.42 -7.23
N VAL A 109 -7.68 12.74 -7.17
CA VAL A 109 -8.35 13.35 -6.02
C VAL A 109 -9.76 12.78 -5.85
N LEU A 110 -10.53 12.68 -6.93
CA LEU A 110 -11.87 12.09 -6.91
C LEU A 110 -11.84 10.66 -6.39
N VAL A 111 -10.90 9.86 -6.88
CA VAL A 111 -10.66 8.49 -6.39
C VAL A 111 -10.31 8.48 -4.90
N ALA A 112 -9.40 9.35 -4.46
CA ALA A 112 -9.03 9.50 -3.05
C ALA A 112 -10.20 9.94 -2.15
N LEU A 113 -11.20 10.65 -2.69
CA LEU A 113 -12.40 11.06 -1.95
C LEU A 113 -13.46 9.95 -1.89
N ILE A 114 -13.58 9.12 -2.92
CA ILE A 114 -14.60 8.06 -3.02
C ILE A 114 -14.20 6.82 -2.21
N ILE A 115 -12.96 6.35 -2.36
CA ILE A 115 -12.52 5.08 -1.80
C ILE A 115 -12.68 4.98 -0.27
N PRO A 116 -12.39 6.02 0.53
CA PRO A 116 -12.61 5.98 1.98
C PRO A 116 -14.02 5.53 2.36
N TRP A 117 -15.03 5.93 1.60
CA TRP A 117 -16.41 5.53 1.82
C TRP A 117 -16.67 4.10 1.41
N VAL A 118 -16.13 3.67 0.27
CA VAL A 118 -16.22 2.28 -0.19
C VAL A 118 -15.57 1.34 0.82
N ASP A 119 -14.40 1.72 1.34
CA ASP A 119 -13.66 0.96 2.35
C ASP A 119 -14.41 0.89 3.68
N ALA A 120 -14.83 2.04 4.21
CA ALA A 120 -15.59 2.09 5.46
C ALA A 120 -16.90 1.30 5.37
N TYR A 121 -17.61 1.41 4.23
CA TYR A 121 -18.81 0.62 3.98
C TYR A 121 -18.50 -0.88 3.88
N SER A 122 -17.42 -1.25 3.19
CA SER A 122 -16.97 -2.64 3.06
C SER A 122 -16.65 -3.26 4.42
N VAL A 123 -15.95 -2.53 5.29
CA VAL A 123 -15.58 -3.00 6.64
C VAL A 123 -16.78 -3.06 7.59
N TRP A 124 -17.69 -2.08 7.55
CA TRP A 124 -18.81 -2.00 8.49
C TRP A 124 -20.10 -2.72 8.05
N ARG A 125 -20.34 -2.86 6.74
CA ARG A 125 -21.57 -3.43 6.16
C ARG A 125 -21.34 -4.43 5.01
N GLY A 126 -20.10 -4.61 4.55
CA GLY A 126 -19.80 -5.31 3.31
C GLY A 126 -19.79 -6.85 3.37
N PRO A 127 -19.60 -7.50 2.20
CA PRO A 127 -19.64 -8.94 1.99
C PRO A 127 -18.63 -9.75 2.81
N THR A 128 -17.67 -9.10 3.46
CA THR A 128 -16.70 -9.70 4.37
C THR A 128 -17.36 -10.41 5.54
N LYS A 129 -18.50 -9.94 6.09
CA LYS A 129 -19.20 -10.70 7.15
C LYS A 129 -19.87 -11.99 6.65
N VAL A 130 -20.13 -12.12 5.34
CA VAL A 130 -20.82 -13.26 4.72
C VAL A 130 -19.84 -14.20 3.99
N ILE A 131 -18.71 -13.67 3.51
CA ILE A 131 -17.61 -14.42 2.89
C ILE A 131 -16.65 -14.99 3.95
N VAL A 132 -16.46 -14.32 5.10
CA VAL A 132 -15.77 -14.88 6.28
C VAL A 132 -16.50 -16.12 6.81
N THR A 133 -17.81 -16.25 6.58
CA THR A 133 -18.58 -17.43 6.98
C THR A 133 -18.52 -18.59 5.97
N HIS A 134 -18.01 -18.39 4.75
CA HIS A 134 -18.07 -19.42 3.71
C HIS A 134 -16.76 -19.76 2.97
N HIS A 135 -15.73 -18.90 2.92
CA HIS A 135 -14.50 -19.19 2.14
C HIS A 135 -13.19 -18.61 2.77
N GLU A 136 -12.78 -19.10 3.94
CA GLU A 136 -11.53 -18.70 4.64
C GLU A 136 -10.26 -18.77 3.76
N HIS A 137 -10.18 -19.72 2.82
CA HIS A 137 -8.99 -19.95 1.99
C HIS A 137 -8.65 -18.82 0.99
N VAL A 138 -9.60 -17.95 0.64
CA VAL A 138 -9.39 -16.90 -0.38
C VAL A 138 -8.83 -15.60 0.25
N PHE A 139 -9.09 -15.37 1.54
CA PHE A 139 -8.68 -14.15 2.25
C PHE A 139 -7.20 -14.16 2.63
N THR A 140 -6.67 -15.32 3.03
CA THR A 140 -5.24 -15.52 3.33
C THR A 140 -4.38 -15.37 2.09
N ALA A 141 -4.89 -15.77 0.92
CA ALA A 141 -4.17 -15.65 -0.35
C ALA A 141 -4.04 -14.18 -0.83
N LEU A 142 -5.01 -13.32 -0.50
CA LEU A 142 -5.12 -11.95 -1.00
C LEU A 142 -4.68 -10.86 0.00
N SER A 143 -4.03 -11.24 1.09
CA SER A 143 -3.51 -10.30 2.10
C SER A 143 -1.98 -10.34 2.17
N TYR A 144 -1.36 -9.23 2.57
CA TYR A 144 0.06 -9.11 2.87
C TYR A 144 0.25 -9.15 4.38
N ALA A 145 1.01 -10.13 4.86
CA ALA A 145 1.19 -10.38 6.28
C ALA A 145 2.46 -9.70 6.80
N PHE A 146 2.32 -8.94 7.89
CA PHE A 146 3.42 -8.39 8.67
C PHE A 146 3.62 -9.27 9.92
N PRO A 147 4.70 -10.08 9.99
CA PRO A 147 4.94 -10.97 11.12
C PRO A 147 5.19 -10.19 12.41
N ILE A 148 4.44 -10.51 13.46
CA ILE A 148 4.61 -9.92 14.79
C ILE A 148 5.84 -10.57 15.47
N PRO A 149 6.75 -9.81 16.10
CA PRO A 149 7.85 -10.39 16.87
C PRO A 149 7.32 -11.33 17.96
N GLY A 150 7.88 -12.54 18.08
CA GLY A 150 7.57 -13.46 19.19
C GLY A 150 6.20 -14.16 19.12
N GLU A 151 5.34 -13.85 18.16
CA GLU A 151 4.04 -14.51 17.95
C GLU A 151 3.95 -15.23 16.60
N HIS A 152 2.95 -16.11 16.46
CA HIS A 152 2.59 -16.74 15.16
C HIS A 152 1.44 -16.00 14.44
N THR A 153 1.00 -14.88 15.00
CA THR A 153 -0.03 -14.02 14.41
C THR A 153 0.63 -12.91 13.60
N ALA A 154 -0.02 -12.45 12.53
CA ALA A 154 0.48 -11.40 11.66
C ALA A 154 -0.57 -10.30 11.48
N ALA A 155 -0.11 -9.05 11.39
CA ALA A 155 -0.96 -7.95 10.97
C ALA A 155 -1.14 -8.02 9.45
N ASN A 156 -2.36 -8.19 8.98
CA ASN A 156 -2.65 -8.38 7.56
C ASN A 156 -3.14 -7.08 6.92
N LEU A 157 -2.60 -6.77 5.74
CA LEU A 157 -3.03 -5.66 4.90
C LEU A 157 -3.67 -6.19 3.62
N GLY A 158 -4.74 -5.56 3.14
CA GLY A 158 -5.40 -5.99 1.91
C GLY A 158 -4.58 -5.64 0.67
N VAL A 159 -4.70 -6.46 -0.39
CA VAL A 159 -4.21 -6.08 -1.72
C VAL A 159 -4.72 -4.70 -2.18
N PRO A 160 -5.98 -4.28 -1.93
CA PRO A 160 -6.43 -2.93 -2.25
C PRO A 160 -5.61 -1.82 -1.58
N ASP A 161 -5.20 -2.02 -0.32
CA ASP A 161 -4.38 -1.05 0.43
C ASP A 161 -3.02 -0.83 -0.24
N LEU A 162 -2.38 -1.92 -0.67
CA LEU A 162 -1.12 -1.88 -1.41
C LEU A 162 -1.27 -1.21 -2.79
N LEU A 163 -2.38 -1.50 -3.47
CA LEU A 163 -2.70 -0.92 -4.76
C LEU A 163 -2.88 0.60 -4.64
N PHE A 164 -3.65 1.07 -3.66
CA PHE A 164 -3.87 2.51 -3.46
C PHE A 164 -2.65 3.23 -2.92
N PHE A 165 -1.84 2.58 -2.07
CA PHE A 165 -0.56 3.13 -1.66
C PHE A 165 0.34 3.39 -2.88
N SER A 166 0.51 2.39 -3.75
CA SER A 166 1.33 2.52 -4.95
C SER A 166 0.76 3.53 -5.95
N LEU A 167 -0.57 3.55 -6.12
CA LEU A 167 -1.27 4.53 -6.97
C LEU A 167 -1.03 5.96 -6.48
N PHE A 168 -1.27 6.26 -5.20
CA PHE A 168 -1.12 7.60 -4.64
C PHE A 168 0.34 8.06 -4.62
N LEU A 169 1.28 7.19 -4.26
CA LEU A 169 2.70 7.51 -4.31
C LEU A 169 3.17 7.74 -5.75
N GLY A 170 2.74 6.89 -6.68
CA GLY A 170 3.01 7.04 -8.10
C GLY A 170 2.41 8.33 -8.66
N ALA A 171 1.18 8.68 -8.27
CA ALA A 171 0.52 9.92 -8.65
C ALA A 171 1.30 11.13 -8.12
N ALA A 172 1.75 11.09 -6.87
CA ALA A 172 2.58 12.15 -6.31
C ALA A 172 3.88 12.34 -7.11
N ALA A 173 4.50 11.28 -7.60
CA ALA A 173 5.66 11.37 -8.48
C ALA A 173 5.32 11.87 -9.89
N ARG A 174 4.24 11.35 -10.51
CA ARG A 174 3.80 11.70 -11.87
C ARG A 174 3.42 13.17 -11.97
N PHE A 175 2.60 13.63 -11.03
CA PHE A 175 2.12 14.99 -10.98
C PHE A 175 3.08 15.90 -10.21
N ARG A 176 4.35 15.57 -9.98
CA ARG A 176 5.33 16.46 -9.31
C ARG A 176 4.75 17.11 -8.04
N LEU A 177 4.16 16.29 -7.17
CA LEU A 177 3.70 16.66 -5.83
C LEU A 177 4.84 16.38 -4.81
N ARG A 178 4.55 16.44 -3.51
CA ARG A 178 5.54 16.17 -2.45
C ARG A 178 5.67 14.67 -2.24
N THR A 179 6.33 13.96 -3.16
CA THR A 179 6.46 12.49 -3.12
C THR A 179 7.00 11.99 -1.78
N GLY A 180 8.06 12.61 -1.24
CA GLY A 180 8.66 12.20 0.04
C GLY A 180 7.70 12.32 1.23
N LEU A 181 7.05 13.48 1.38
CA LEU A 181 6.06 13.68 2.45
C LEU A 181 4.82 12.80 2.26
N THR A 182 4.43 12.54 1.00
CA THR A 182 3.35 11.61 0.68
C THR A 182 3.70 10.21 1.16
N TRP A 183 4.90 9.71 0.86
CA TRP A 183 5.35 8.39 1.33
C TRP A 183 5.34 8.29 2.85
N VAL A 184 5.86 9.30 3.55
CA VAL A 184 5.84 9.33 5.03
C VAL A 184 4.41 9.30 5.54
N ALA A 185 3.52 10.14 5.01
CA ALA A 185 2.14 10.25 5.45
C ALA A 185 1.33 8.97 5.16
N LEU A 186 1.49 8.35 3.99
CA LEU A 186 0.88 7.07 3.63
C LEU A 186 1.39 5.91 4.51
N THR A 187 2.66 5.95 4.90
CA THR A 187 3.25 4.92 5.76
C THR A 187 2.74 5.08 7.19
N LEU A 188 2.73 6.30 7.70
CA LEU A 188 2.19 6.64 9.02
C LEU A 188 0.69 6.35 9.12
N SER A 189 -0.09 6.53 8.04
CA SER A 189 -1.52 6.22 8.08
C SER A 189 -1.79 4.76 8.45
N PHE A 190 -1.00 3.81 7.94
CA PHE A 190 -1.15 2.40 8.34
C PHE A 190 -0.76 2.15 9.79
N GLY A 191 0.33 2.78 10.25
CA GLY A 191 0.73 2.71 11.66
C GLY A 191 -0.37 3.22 12.60
N VAL A 192 -1.00 4.35 12.24
CA VAL A 192 -2.14 4.91 12.99
C VAL A 192 -3.36 3.98 12.92
N THR A 193 -3.69 3.40 11.77
CA THR A 193 -4.79 2.43 11.63
C THR A 193 -4.60 1.22 12.55
N ILE A 194 -3.39 0.65 12.58
CA ILE A 194 -3.08 -0.51 13.44
C ILE A 194 -3.16 -0.12 14.91
N ALA A 195 -2.54 1.01 15.29
CA ALA A 195 -2.58 1.49 16.67
C ALA A 195 -4.01 1.76 17.14
N ALA A 196 -4.87 2.33 16.28
CA ALA A 196 -6.28 2.52 16.57
C ALA A 196 -7.02 1.18 16.69
N ALA A 197 -6.74 0.19 15.82
CA ALA A 197 -7.39 -1.12 15.87
C ALA A 197 -7.11 -1.82 17.20
N VAL A 198 -5.86 -1.77 17.66
CA VAL A 198 -5.44 -2.31 18.96
C VAL A 198 -6.06 -1.52 20.12
N ALA A 199 -6.00 -0.18 20.09
CA ALA A 199 -6.56 0.68 21.13
C ALA A 199 -8.06 0.46 21.36
N PHE A 200 -8.82 0.31 20.28
CA PHE A 200 -10.27 0.11 20.31
C PHE A 200 -10.68 -1.36 20.34
N LYS A 201 -9.71 -2.30 20.38
CA LYS A 201 -9.94 -3.76 20.37
C LYS A 201 -10.86 -4.20 19.21
N LEU A 202 -10.64 -3.62 18.03
CA LEU A 202 -11.40 -3.92 16.82
C LEU A 202 -10.67 -4.98 16.00
N ALA A 203 -11.42 -5.94 15.45
CA ALA A 203 -10.86 -6.98 14.57
C ALA A 203 -10.30 -6.44 13.25
N GLY A 204 -10.68 -5.21 12.87
CA GLY A 204 -10.18 -4.52 11.69
C GLY A 204 -10.72 -3.09 11.60
N LEU A 205 -9.95 -2.20 10.99
CA LEU A 205 -10.34 -0.82 10.71
C LEU A 205 -10.14 -0.54 9.22
N PRO A 206 -11.01 0.29 8.61
CA PRO A 206 -10.81 0.75 7.24
C PRO A 206 -9.52 1.56 7.17
N ALA A 207 -8.56 1.10 6.38
CA ALA A 207 -7.25 1.72 6.24
C ALA A 207 -7.23 2.81 5.16
N LEU A 208 -8.09 2.70 4.15
CA LEU A 208 -8.12 3.61 3.02
C LEU A 208 -8.54 5.04 3.38
N PRO A 209 -9.40 5.32 4.39
CA PRO A 209 -9.65 6.67 4.86
C PRO A 209 -8.38 7.41 5.31
N LEU A 210 -7.58 6.79 6.18
CA LEU A 210 -6.33 7.40 6.64
C LEU A 210 -5.30 7.47 5.52
N LEU A 211 -5.27 6.46 4.62
CA LEU A 211 -4.40 6.47 3.45
C LEU A 211 -4.72 7.62 2.48
N SER A 212 -6.01 7.85 2.18
CA SER A 212 -6.44 8.97 1.35
C SER A 212 -6.09 10.31 1.98
N LEU A 213 -6.26 10.46 3.30
CA LEU A 213 -5.79 11.65 4.01
C LEU A 213 -4.27 11.80 3.94
N GLY A 214 -3.52 10.70 4.05
CA GLY A 214 -2.07 10.65 3.87
C GLY A 214 -1.61 11.10 2.48
N PHE A 215 -2.44 10.94 1.45
CA PHE A 215 -2.18 11.51 0.12
C PHE A 215 -2.60 12.98 0.01
N LEU A 216 -3.82 13.31 0.45
CA LEU A 216 -4.42 14.63 0.21
C LEU A 216 -3.77 15.73 1.06
N LEU A 217 -3.55 15.48 2.36
CA LEU A 217 -3.05 16.49 3.30
C LEU A 217 -1.67 17.05 2.94
N PRO A 218 -0.61 16.24 2.70
CA PRO A 218 0.71 16.79 2.38
C PRO A 218 0.74 17.52 1.03
N ASN A 219 -0.25 17.30 0.16
CA ASN A 219 -0.29 17.81 -1.20
C ASN A 219 -1.41 18.84 -1.45
N ALA A 220 -2.19 19.23 -0.42
CA ALA A 220 -3.42 19.99 -0.59
C ALA A 220 -3.22 21.31 -1.34
N ASP A 221 -2.15 22.03 -1.04
CA ASP A 221 -1.78 23.31 -1.69
C ASP A 221 -1.39 23.15 -3.16
N LEU A 222 -0.61 22.10 -3.48
CA LEU A 222 -0.19 21.80 -4.85
C LEU A 222 -1.35 21.26 -5.69
N LEU A 223 -2.20 20.41 -5.10
CA LEU A 223 -3.41 19.91 -5.73
C LEU A 223 -4.36 21.06 -6.03
N TRP A 224 -4.62 21.95 -5.06
CA TRP A 224 -5.47 23.12 -5.26
C TRP A 224 -5.00 24.00 -6.42
N THR A 225 -3.69 24.26 -6.48
CA THR A 225 -3.11 25.08 -7.54
C THR A 225 -3.27 24.42 -8.92
N ARG A 226 -3.10 23.10 -9.01
CA ARG A 226 -3.29 22.36 -10.26
C ARG A 226 -4.73 22.27 -10.69
N LEU A 227 -5.66 21.96 -9.78
CA LEU A 227 -7.07 21.86 -10.11
C LEU A 227 -7.63 23.17 -10.67
N ARG A 228 -7.16 24.32 -10.14
CA ARG A 228 -7.51 25.63 -10.70
C ARG A 228 -6.96 25.83 -12.12
N ALA A 229 -5.72 25.42 -12.37
CA ALA A 229 -5.11 25.52 -13.69
C ALA A 229 -5.78 24.59 -14.72
N GLU A 230 -6.09 23.35 -14.32
CA GLU A 230 -6.80 22.38 -15.16
C GLU A 230 -8.22 22.87 -15.50
N ARG A 231 -8.92 23.48 -14.54
CA ARG A 231 -10.25 24.07 -14.77
C ARG A 231 -10.22 25.26 -15.72
N ALA A 232 -9.29 26.19 -15.51
CA ALA A 232 -9.14 27.35 -16.41
C ALA A 232 -8.84 26.90 -17.85
N ALA A 233 -7.98 25.91 -18.03
CA ALA A 233 -7.69 25.35 -19.35
C ALA A 233 -8.89 24.65 -20.00
N ALA A 234 -9.79 24.05 -19.20
CA ALA A 234 -11.02 23.46 -19.69
C ALA A 234 -12.06 24.52 -20.10
N ASP A 235 -12.12 25.65 -19.38
CA ASP A 235 -13.02 26.77 -19.67
C ASP A 235 -12.57 27.54 -20.94
N ASP A 236 -11.27 27.59 -21.22
CA ASP A 236 -10.69 28.23 -22.42
C ASP A 236 -10.71 27.34 -23.67
N ALA A 237 -11.04 26.05 -23.54
CA ALA A 237 -11.15 25.16 -24.68
C ALA A 237 -12.38 25.56 -25.53
N PRO A 238 -12.23 25.87 -26.83
CA PRO A 238 -13.37 26.17 -27.68
C PRO A 238 -14.34 24.99 -27.64
N GLY A 239 -15.59 25.26 -27.25
CA GLY A 239 -16.64 24.25 -27.20
C GLY A 239 -16.84 23.56 -28.56
N PRO A 240 -17.34 22.32 -28.57
CA PRO A 240 -17.53 21.53 -29.79
C PRO A 240 -18.43 22.22 -30.82
#